data_AF-A0A0Q8PQ19-F1
#
_entry.id   AF-A0A0Q8PQ19-F1
#
_cell.length_a   1.000
_cell.length_b   1.000
_cell.length_c   1.000
_cell.angle_alpha   90.00
_cell.angle_beta   90.00
_cell.angle_gamma   90.00
#
_symmetry.space_group_name_H-M   'P 1'
#
loop_
_entity.id
_entity.type
_entity.pdbx_description
1 polymer ?
#
loop_
_entity_poly.entity_id
_entity_poly.type
_entity_poly.pdbx_seq_one_letter_code
_entity_poly.pdbx_strand_id
1 'polypeptide(L)'
;MEIGNLESAAATLARISYYRLSAYCYPFRSRSTSGQVLDQFVPNTTWEAVLALYEMDRHLRLLLLDAIERVEVAIRTQLTYHMAHKYGPFGHVITENFHPSFDHAGWRAQIESEIIRSSDEFIRHYRQQYDGFPSIPLWMLTEVMTLGSLSRLYRGLQHEDKKVIAGHFSVHHKRMGDWLHTSSEVILAAFFDTCHP
;
A
#
# COMPACT_ATOMS: atom_id res chain seq x y z
N MET A 1 16.94 -24.02 20.22
CA MET A 1 15.81 -23.22 20.70
C MET A 1 15.15 -23.99 21.82
N GLU A 2 14.95 -23.35 22.96
CA GLU A 2 14.26 -23.93 24.11
C GLU A 2 12.76 -23.69 23.95
N ILE A 3 11.96 -24.73 24.20
CA ILE A 3 10.50 -24.67 24.13
C ILE A 3 9.97 -25.02 25.52
N GLY A 4 9.40 -24.04 26.22
CA GLY A 4 8.89 -24.26 27.58
C GLY A 4 7.64 -25.15 27.63
N ASN A 5 6.68 -24.91 26.74
CA ASN A 5 5.42 -25.66 26.68
C ASN A 5 5.11 -26.12 25.25
N LEU A 6 5.19 -27.43 25.00
CA LEU A 6 4.99 -28.04 23.68
C LEU A 6 3.53 -27.94 23.19
N GLU A 7 2.55 -28.04 24.08
CA GLU A 7 1.12 -27.96 23.73
C GLU A 7 0.77 -26.54 23.26
N SER A 8 1.23 -25.53 24.00
CA SER A 8 1.07 -24.11 23.64
C SER A 8 1.79 -23.76 22.33
N ALA A 9 3.00 -24.30 22.12
CA ALA A 9 3.74 -24.13 20.89
C ALA A 9 3.02 -24.76 19.69
N ALA A 10 2.49 -25.98 19.83
CA ALA A 10 1.72 -26.65 18.80
C ALA A 10 0.43 -25.88 18.44
N ALA A 11 -0.31 -25.42 19.45
CA ALA A 11 -1.52 -24.60 19.24
C ALA A 11 -1.20 -23.28 18.53
N THR A 12 -0.06 -22.65 18.86
CA THR A 12 0.39 -21.42 18.20
C THR A 12 0.79 -21.66 16.75
N LEU A 13 1.50 -22.75 16.47
CA LEU A 13 1.86 -23.16 15.11
C LEU A 13 0.64 -23.48 14.25
N ALA A 14 -0.41 -24.06 14.84
CA ALA A 14 -1.68 -24.29 14.14
C ALA A 14 -2.37 -23.00 13.73
N ARG A 15 -2.16 -21.88 14.44
CA ARG A 15 -2.74 -20.57 14.13
C ARG A 15 -1.88 -19.72 13.17
N ILE A 16 -0.57 -19.73 13.33
CA ILE A 16 0.35 -18.83 12.59
C ILE A 16 0.98 -19.51 11.36
N SER A 17 1.01 -20.85 11.32
CA SER A 17 1.81 -21.69 10.43
C SER A 17 3.31 -21.69 10.76
N TYR A 18 3.91 -22.89 10.72
CA TYR A 18 5.35 -23.08 10.89
C TYR A 18 6.17 -22.29 9.88
N TYR A 19 5.74 -22.24 8.61
CA TYR A 19 6.53 -21.59 7.56
C TYR A 19 6.63 -20.08 7.77
N ARG A 20 5.57 -19.45 8.27
CA ARG A 20 5.59 -18.02 8.62
C ARG A 20 6.52 -17.77 9.81
N LEU A 21 6.39 -18.59 10.85
CA LEU A 21 7.17 -18.40 12.06
C LEU A 21 8.67 -18.72 11.88
N SER A 22 9.00 -19.67 10.99
CA SER A 22 10.39 -20.06 10.73
C SER A 22 11.22 -18.93 10.13
N ALA A 23 10.60 -17.98 9.41
CA ALA A 23 11.28 -16.76 8.96
C ALA A 23 11.78 -15.92 10.15
N TYR A 24 10.98 -15.83 11.23
CA TYR A 24 11.34 -15.11 12.45
C TYR A 24 12.37 -15.85 13.31
N CYS A 25 12.68 -17.11 13.00
CA CYS A 25 13.80 -17.82 13.60
C CYS A 25 15.15 -17.37 13.04
N TYR A 26 15.20 -16.79 11.83
CA TYR A 26 16.44 -16.46 11.12
C TYR A 26 17.38 -15.52 11.91
N PRO A 27 16.91 -14.46 12.57
CA PRO A 27 17.77 -13.60 13.39
C PRO A 27 18.41 -14.31 14.59
N PHE A 28 17.83 -15.41 15.05
CA PHE A 28 18.30 -16.20 16.19
C PHE A 28 19.21 -17.36 15.79
N ARG A 29 19.52 -17.52 14.50
CA ARG A 29 20.48 -18.51 14.02
C ARG A 29 21.91 -18.04 14.31
N SER A 30 22.75 -18.97 14.75
CA SER A 30 24.18 -18.77 14.94
C SER A 30 24.85 -18.42 13.61
N ARG A 31 25.92 -17.64 13.69
CA ARG A 31 26.72 -17.25 12.52
C ARG A 31 28.15 -17.76 12.66
N SER A 32 28.74 -18.21 11.56
CA SER A 32 30.16 -18.53 11.50
C SER A 32 31.00 -17.25 11.68
N THR A 33 32.30 -17.42 11.92
CA THR A 33 33.27 -16.31 11.91
C THR A 33 33.36 -15.59 10.56
N SER A 34 32.95 -16.24 9.48
CA SER A 34 32.83 -15.66 8.13
C SER A 34 31.45 -15.02 7.86
N GLY A 35 30.54 -14.99 8.85
CA GLY A 35 29.22 -14.35 8.75
C GLY A 35 28.12 -15.23 8.14
N GLN A 36 28.41 -16.47 7.76
CA GLN A 36 27.43 -17.42 7.21
C GLN A 36 26.45 -17.88 8.29
N VAL A 37 25.16 -17.93 7.95
CA VAL A 37 24.11 -18.40 8.86
C VAL A 37 24.17 -19.92 8.96
N LEU A 38 24.18 -20.42 10.20
CA LEU A 38 24.23 -21.85 10.52
C LEU A 38 22.84 -22.35 10.94
N ASP A 39 22.64 -23.67 10.86
CA ASP A 39 21.39 -24.29 11.33
C ASP A 39 21.26 -24.29 12.85
N GLN A 40 22.31 -24.06 13.62
CA GLN A 40 22.19 -23.99 15.08
C GLN A 40 21.62 -22.64 15.49
N PHE A 41 20.76 -22.64 16.51
CA PHE A 41 20.34 -21.40 17.17
C PHE A 41 21.44 -20.88 18.10
N VAL A 42 21.45 -19.57 18.34
CA VAL A 42 22.27 -18.96 19.40
C VAL A 42 21.85 -19.59 20.76
N PRO A 43 22.79 -19.91 21.66
CA PRO A 43 22.46 -20.45 22.99
C PRO A 43 21.43 -19.58 23.73
N ASN A 44 20.53 -20.22 24.49
CA ASN A 44 19.43 -19.58 25.23
C ASN A 44 18.36 -18.89 24.36
N THR A 45 18.31 -19.15 23.05
CA THR A 45 17.17 -18.73 22.23
C THR A 45 15.92 -19.48 22.69
N THR A 46 14.90 -18.75 23.12
CA THR A 46 13.61 -19.33 23.53
C THR A 46 12.55 -19.19 22.43
N TRP A 47 11.57 -20.08 22.44
CA TRP A 47 10.37 -20.01 21.61
C TRP A 47 9.63 -18.68 21.81
N GLU A 48 9.52 -18.22 23.05
CA GLU A 48 8.84 -16.99 23.42
C GLU A 48 9.52 -15.75 22.81
N ALA A 49 10.86 -15.77 22.65
CA ALA A 49 11.58 -14.68 21.99
C ALA A 49 11.25 -14.59 20.49
N VAL A 50 11.14 -15.73 19.81
CA VAL A 50 10.72 -15.79 18.40
C VAL A 50 9.29 -15.30 18.25
N LEU A 51 8.38 -15.74 19.13
CA LEU A 51 6.99 -15.28 19.14
C LEU A 51 6.87 -13.78 19.42
N ALA A 52 7.66 -13.26 20.36
CA ALA A 52 7.67 -11.82 20.68
C ALA A 52 8.11 -10.98 19.47
N LEU A 53 9.10 -11.44 18.70
CA LEU A 53 9.52 -10.76 17.48
C LEU A 53 8.41 -10.76 16.42
N TYR A 54 7.72 -11.89 16.24
CA TYR A 54 6.56 -11.98 15.35
C TYR A 54 5.43 -11.03 15.76
N GLU A 55 5.05 -11.01 17.05
CA GLU A 55 3.99 -10.13 17.54
C GLU A 55 4.37 -8.65 17.46
N MET A 56 5.65 -8.32 17.68
CA MET A 56 6.17 -6.98 17.48
C MET A 56 6.03 -6.53 16.02
N ASP A 57 6.42 -7.35 15.04
CA ASP A 57 6.24 -7.04 13.61
C ASP A 57 4.75 -6.82 13.28
N ARG A 58 3.88 -7.70 13.78
CA ARG A 58 2.43 -7.57 13.59
C ARG A 58 1.90 -6.25 14.14
N HIS A 59 2.32 -5.83 15.34
CA HIS A 59 1.92 -4.54 15.91
C HIS A 59 2.49 -3.36 15.11
N LEU A 60 3.75 -3.42 14.70
CA LEU A 60 4.37 -2.39 13.87
C LEU A 60 3.62 -2.22 12.55
N ARG A 61 3.23 -3.33 11.90
CA ARG A 61 2.44 -3.33 10.67
C ARG A 61 1.11 -2.60 10.84
N LEU A 62 0.41 -2.84 11.95
CA LEU A 62 -0.84 -2.15 12.25
C LEU A 62 -0.65 -0.64 12.44
N LEU A 63 0.41 -0.23 13.14
CA LEU A 63 0.74 1.20 13.31
C LEU A 63 1.11 1.86 11.97
N LEU A 64 1.83 1.16 11.10
CA LEU A 64 2.17 1.65 9.77
C LEU A 64 0.92 1.80 8.89
N LEU A 65 -0.02 0.86 8.95
CA LEU A 65 -1.27 0.94 8.20
C LEU A 65 -2.12 2.15 8.66
N ASP A 66 -2.28 2.37 9.97
CA ASP A 66 -2.97 3.55 10.52
C ASP A 66 -2.29 4.86 10.07
N ALA A 67 -0.95 4.91 10.08
CA ALA A 67 -0.23 6.10 9.62
C ALA A 67 -0.41 6.34 8.11
N ILE A 68 -0.32 5.29 7.29
CA ILE A 68 -0.46 5.40 5.84
C ILE A 68 -1.90 5.79 5.46
N GLU A 69 -2.91 5.28 6.13
CA GLU A 69 -4.32 5.64 5.90
C GLU A 69 -4.52 7.16 5.99
N ARG A 70 -3.97 7.81 7.04
CA ARG A 70 -4.09 9.26 7.21
C ARG A 70 -3.41 10.05 6.10
N VAL A 71 -2.24 9.57 5.66
CA VAL A 71 -1.49 10.17 4.54
C VAL A 71 -2.26 10.00 3.24
N GLU A 72 -2.83 8.82 3.00
CA GLU A 72 -3.64 8.51 1.83
C GLU A 72 -4.86 9.44 1.74
N VAL A 73 -5.64 9.57 2.81
CA VAL A 73 -6.81 10.46 2.84
C VAL A 73 -6.42 11.92 2.56
N ALA A 74 -5.32 12.39 3.16
CA ALA A 74 -4.86 13.76 2.95
C ALA A 74 -4.43 13.99 1.49
N ILE A 75 -3.63 13.09 0.90
CA ILE A 75 -3.17 13.23 -0.48
C ILE A 75 -4.33 13.10 -1.46
N ARG A 76 -5.24 12.15 -1.23
CA ARG A 76 -6.46 11.97 -2.02
C ARG A 76 -7.27 13.25 -2.07
N THR A 77 -7.49 13.87 -0.90
CA THR A 77 -8.20 15.15 -0.78
C THR A 77 -7.54 16.25 -1.60
N GLN A 78 -6.23 16.44 -1.47
CA GLN A 78 -5.52 17.51 -2.19
C GLN A 78 -5.47 17.27 -3.70
N LEU A 79 -5.30 16.02 -4.12
CA LEU A 79 -5.30 15.67 -5.54
C LEU A 79 -6.66 15.93 -6.17
N THR A 80 -7.74 15.44 -5.53
CA THR A 80 -9.12 15.66 -5.98
C THR A 80 -9.45 17.13 -6.04
N TYR A 81 -9.12 17.88 -4.98
CA TYR A 81 -9.38 19.30 -4.90
C TYR A 81 -8.71 20.05 -6.05
N HIS A 82 -7.40 19.87 -6.22
CA HIS A 82 -6.62 20.55 -7.27
C HIS A 82 -7.14 20.19 -8.67
N MET A 83 -7.30 18.90 -8.96
CA MET A 83 -7.70 18.42 -10.28
C MET A 83 -9.13 18.87 -10.64
N ALA A 84 -10.08 18.76 -9.70
CA ALA A 84 -11.47 19.12 -9.96
C ALA A 84 -11.64 20.62 -10.17
N HIS A 85 -10.90 21.46 -9.45
CA HIS A 85 -10.97 22.91 -9.64
C HIS A 85 -10.27 23.37 -10.92
N LYS A 86 -9.13 22.76 -11.28
CA LYS A 86 -8.36 23.17 -12.45
C LYS A 86 -8.93 22.63 -13.76
N TYR A 87 -9.35 21.37 -13.79
CA TYR A 87 -9.74 20.65 -15.01
C TYR A 87 -11.22 20.24 -15.05
N GLY A 88 -11.97 20.54 -14.00
CA GLY A 88 -13.37 20.16 -13.87
C GLY A 88 -13.57 18.70 -13.42
N PRO A 89 -14.83 18.29 -13.17
CA PRO A 89 -15.17 16.99 -12.58
C PRO A 89 -14.64 15.78 -13.35
N PHE A 90 -14.58 15.88 -14.69
CA PHE A 90 -14.14 14.81 -15.59
C PHE A 90 -12.79 15.11 -16.24
N GLY A 91 -12.01 16.04 -15.68
CA GLY A 91 -10.72 16.45 -16.24
C GLY A 91 -9.72 15.30 -16.40
N HIS A 92 -9.88 14.21 -15.66
CA HIS A 92 -9.07 13.01 -15.76
C HIS A 92 -9.30 12.20 -17.07
N VAL A 93 -10.38 12.45 -17.80
CA VAL A 93 -10.67 11.77 -19.08
C VAL A 93 -9.86 12.39 -20.23
N ILE A 94 -9.41 13.64 -20.07
CA ILE A 94 -8.74 14.43 -21.11
C ILE A 94 -7.23 14.20 -21.01
N THR A 95 -6.64 13.55 -22.02
CA THR A 95 -5.22 13.19 -22.08
C THR A 95 -4.29 14.39 -21.97
N GLU A 96 -4.70 15.55 -22.52
CA GLU A 96 -3.93 16.79 -22.57
C GLU A 96 -3.69 17.39 -21.17
N ASN A 97 -4.48 17.00 -20.16
CA ASN A 97 -4.30 17.42 -18.78
C ASN A 97 -3.15 16.67 -18.07
N PHE A 98 -2.50 15.72 -18.74
CA PHE A 98 -1.43 14.90 -18.20
C PHE A 98 -0.08 15.17 -18.87
N HIS A 99 0.98 14.66 -18.26
CA HIS A 99 2.31 14.72 -18.85
C HIS A 99 2.36 13.90 -20.16
N PRO A 100 2.96 14.39 -21.26
CA PRO A 100 2.95 13.68 -22.55
C PRO A 100 3.55 12.28 -22.54
N SER A 101 4.46 12.00 -21.59
CA SER A 101 5.08 10.67 -21.44
C SER A 101 4.26 9.71 -20.56
N PHE A 102 3.12 10.14 -20.04
CA PHE A 102 2.28 9.30 -19.19
C PHE A 102 1.39 8.40 -20.05
N ASP A 103 1.39 7.10 -19.75
CA ASP A 103 0.42 6.16 -20.31
C ASP A 103 -0.96 6.39 -19.70
N HIS A 104 -1.63 7.44 -20.20
CA HIS A 104 -2.97 7.84 -19.79
C HIS A 104 -4.00 6.77 -20.16
N ALA A 105 -3.92 6.21 -21.36
CA ALA A 105 -4.85 5.18 -21.84
C ALA A 105 -4.82 3.92 -20.96
N GLY A 106 -3.61 3.41 -20.64
CA GLY A 106 -3.47 2.26 -19.76
C GLY A 106 -3.86 2.55 -18.31
N TRP A 107 -3.60 3.77 -17.81
CA TRP A 107 -4.09 4.18 -16.50
C TRP A 107 -5.61 4.28 -16.47
N ARG A 108 -6.23 4.84 -17.51
CA ARG A 108 -7.68 4.97 -17.64
C ARG A 108 -8.37 3.61 -17.69
N ALA A 109 -7.86 2.67 -18.48
CA ALA A 109 -8.40 1.31 -18.54
C ALA A 109 -8.33 0.60 -17.17
N GLN A 110 -7.26 0.84 -16.41
CA GLN A 110 -7.12 0.30 -15.06
C GLN A 110 -8.20 0.87 -14.11
N ILE A 111 -8.38 2.19 -14.05
CA ILE A 111 -9.38 2.79 -13.14
C ILE A 111 -10.81 2.45 -13.52
N GLU A 112 -11.12 2.33 -14.82
CA GLU A 112 -12.45 1.90 -15.27
C GLU A 112 -12.74 0.47 -14.83
N SER A 113 -11.74 -0.41 -14.85
CA SER A 113 -11.85 -1.77 -14.28
C SER A 113 -12.11 -1.75 -12.78
N GLU A 114 -11.42 -0.90 -12.02
CA GLU A 114 -11.64 -0.72 -10.58
C GLU A 114 -13.08 -0.22 -10.29
N ILE A 115 -13.57 0.76 -11.06
CA ILE A 115 -14.94 1.29 -10.94
C ILE A 115 -15.99 0.23 -11.29
N ILE A 116 -15.78 -0.56 -12.33
CA ILE A 116 -16.73 -1.61 -12.74
C ILE A 116 -16.84 -2.69 -11.66
N ARG A 117 -15.71 -3.05 -11.04
CA ARG A 117 -15.61 -4.08 -9.99
C ARG A 117 -16.06 -3.60 -8.61
N SER A 118 -16.05 -2.29 -8.34
CA SER A 118 -16.50 -1.75 -7.05
C SER A 118 -17.97 -2.11 -6.79
N SER A 119 -18.22 -2.59 -5.57
CA SER A 119 -19.56 -2.87 -5.04
C SER A 119 -20.07 -1.75 -4.14
N ASP A 120 -19.39 -0.60 -4.09
CA ASP A 120 -19.75 0.49 -3.19
C ASP A 120 -21.11 1.09 -3.57
N GLU A 121 -21.88 1.49 -2.56
CA GLU A 121 -23.25 2.00 -2.76
C GLU A 121 -23.28 3.22 -3.69
N PHE A 122 -22.34 4.15 -3.52
CA PHE A 122 -22.27 5.36 -4.34
C PHE A 122 -21.98 5.07 -5.81
N ILE A 123 -21.21 4.01 -6.11
CA ILE A 123 -20.95 3.56 -7.49
C ILE A 123 -22.19 2.91 -8.10
N ARG A 124 -22.88 2.06 -7.34
CA ARG A 124 -24.15 1.46 -7.78
C ARG A 124 -25.20 2.52 -8.06
N HIS A 125 -25.34 3.50 -7.17
CA HIS A 125 -26.23 4.63 -7.34
C HIS A 125 -25.86 5.44 -8.60
N TYR A 126 -24.59 5.80 -8.79
CA TYR A 126 -24.17 6.56 -9.95
C TYR A 126 -24.47 5.83 -11.26
N ARG A 127 -24.13 4.53 -11.33
CA ARG A 127 -24.38 3.67 -12.49
C ARG A 127 -25.86 3.61 -12.89
N GLN A 128 -26.77 3.73 -11.93
CA GLN A 128 -28.22 3.65 -12.18
C GLN A 128 -28.84 5.00 -12.54
N GLN A 129 -28.31 6.09 -11.98
CA GLN A 129 -28.94 7.42 -12.05
C GLN A 129 -28.34 8.35 -13.11
N TYR A 130 -27.11 8.09 -13.56
CA TYR A 130 -26.37 8.97 -14.46
C TYR A 130 -25.86 8.21 -15.69
N ASP A 131 -25.97 8.84 -16.85
CA ASP A 131 -25.34 8.37 -18.08
C ASP A 131 -23.82 8.56 -18.04
N GLY A 132 -23.09 7.86 -18.91
CA GLY A 132 -21.64 8.01 -19.06
C GLY A 132 -20.78 7.14 -18.13
N PHE A 133 -21.40 6.25 -17.34
CA PHE A 133 -20.68 5.17 -16.64
C PHE A 133 -19.86 4.34 -17.66
N PRO A 134 -18.59 3.98 -17.38
CA PRO A 134 -17.88 4.03 -16.10
C PRO A 134 -17.13 5.34 -15.80
N SER A 135 -17.29 6.40 -16.59
CA SER A 135 -16.64 7.69 -16.28
C SER A 135 -17.41 8.42 -15.18
N ILE A 136 -16.79 8.56 -14.02
CA ILE A 136 -17.38 9.18 -12.81
C ILE A 136 -16.60 10.44 -12.41
N PRO A 137 -17.21 11.40 -11.68
CA PRO A 137 -16.51 12.60 -11.23
C PRO A 137 -15.28 12.31 -10.36
N LEU A 138 -14.29 13.20 -10.39
CA LEU A 138 -13.03 13.07 -9.66
C LEU A 138 -13.18 12.72 -8.18
N TRP A 139 -14.12 13.35 -7.47
CA TRP A 139 -14.37 13.08 -6.04
C TRP A 139 -14.95 11.69 -5.77
N MET A 140 -15.57 11.04 -6.76
CA MET A 140 -15.99 9.63 -6.64
C MET A 140 -14.88 8.71 -7.13
N LEU A 141 -14.23 9.07 -8.24
CA LEU A 141 -13.10 8.32 -8.80
C LEU A 141 -12.04 8.09 -7.74
N THR A 142 -11.63 9.15 -7.05
CA THR A 142 -10.58 8.98 -6.05
C THR A 142 -11.02 8.06 -4.94
N GLU A 143 -12.26 8.03 -4.46
CA GLU A 143 -12.64 7.08 -3.40
C GLU A 143 -12.57 5.60 -3.83
N VAL A 144 -12.64 5.30 -5.13
CA VAL A 144 -12.50 3.94 -5.66
C VAL A 144 -11.04 3.52 -5.83
N MET A 145 -10.15 4.48 -6.11
CA MET A 145 -8.76 4.20 -6.46
C MET A 145 -7.98 3.61 -5.29
N THR A 146 -7.27 2.51 -5.53
CA THR A 146 -6.22 2.04 -4.61
C THR A 146 -5.10 3.08 -4.45
N LEU A 147 -4.31 2.99 -3.36
CA LEU A 147 -3.13 3.86 -3.21
C LEU A 147 -2.14 3.73 -4.38
N GLY A 148 -1.98 2.52 -4.94
CA GLY A 148 -1.15 2.29 -6.11
C GLY A 148 -1.66 3.05 -7.36
N SER A 149 -2.97 3.03 -7.59
CA SER A 149 -3.61 3.76 -8.68
C SER A 149 -3.51 5.28 -8.49
N LEU A 150 -3.65 5.76 -7.25
CA LEU A 150 -3.46 7.17 -6.88
C LEU A 150 -2.00 7.62 -7.09
N SER A 151 -1.04 6.78 -6.71
CA SER A 151 0.39 6.98 -6.96
C SER A 151 0.71 7.06 -8.46
N ARG A 152 0.12 6.18 -9.27
CA ARG A 152 0.24 6.21 -10.74
C ARG A 152 -0.36 7.50 -11.32
N LEU A 153 -1.54 7.92 -10.86
CA LEU A 153 -2.17 9.20 -11.23
C LEU A 153 -1.25 10.38 -10.91
N TYR A 154 -0.75 10.48 -9.67
CA TYR A 154 0.16 11.56 -9.27
C TYR A 154 1.40 11.63 -10.16
N ARG A 155 2.00 10.48 -10.52
CA ARG A 155 3.13 10.44 -11.46
C ARG A 155 2.78 10.91 -12.87
N GLY A 156 1.54 10.73 -13.31
CA GLY A 156 1.04 11.18 -14.61
C GLY A 156 0.74 12.67 -14.72
N LEU A 157 0.59 13.38 -13.60
CA LEU A 157 0.25 14.79 -13.59
C LEU A 157 1.33 15.68 -14.24
N GLN A 158 0.92 16.85 -14.74
CA GLN A 158 1.86 17.88 -15.19
C GLN A 158 2.74 18.36 -14.02
N HIS A 159 3.92 18.89 -14.35
CA HIS A 159 4.88 19.35 -13.33
C HIS A 159 4.31 20.43 -12.42
N GLU A 160 3.55 21.37 -12.97
CA GLU A 160 2.96 22.45 -12.18
C GLU A 160 1.85 21.93 -11.23
N ASP A 161 1.09 20.92 -11.65
CA ASP A 161 0.09 20.30 -10.78
C ASP A 161 0.74 19.58 -9.59
N LYS A 162 1.81 18.83 -9.86
CA LYS A 162 2.58 18.15 -8.80
C LYS A 162 3.16 19.12 -7.79
N LYS A 163 3.64 20.28 -8.24
CA LYS A 163 4.20 21.32 -7.34
C LYS A 163 3.13 21.89 -6.42
N VAL A 164 1.93 22.19 -6.93
CA VAL A 164 0.83 22.70 -6.10
C VAL A 164 0.46 21.67 -5.05
N ILE A 165 0.18 20.43 -5.46
CA ILE A 165 -0.24 19.35 -4.55
C ILE A 165 0.84 19.07 -3.49
N ALA A 166 2.11 18.89 -3.89
CA ALA A 166 3.19 18.62 -2.94
C ALA A 166 3.51 19.81 -2.02
N GLY A 167 3.25 21.04 -2.50
CA GLY A 167 3.39 22.27 -1.73
C GLY A 167 2.52 22.28 -0.47
N HIS A 168 1.31 21.71 -0.52
CA HIS A 168 0.44 21.57 0.66
C HIS A 168 1.07 20.77 1.79
N PHE A 169 2.00 19.87 1.46
CA PHE A 169 2.70 19.02 2.43
C PHE A 169 4.11 19.54 2.76
N SER A 170 4.51 20.70 2.22
CA SER A 170 5.87 21.24 2.33
C SER A 170 6.94 20.25 1.83
N VAL A 171 6.62 19.45 0.81
CA VAL A 171 7.50 18.41 0.25
C VAL A 171 7.82 18.72 -1.20
N HIS A 172 9.04 18.38 -1.63
CA HIS A 172 9.41 18.49 -3.03
C HIS A 172 8.62 17.48 -3.88
N HIS A 173 8.06 17.93 -5.00
CA HIS A 173 7.13 17.13 -5.82
C HIS A 173 7.65 15.75 -6.27
N LYS A 174 8.97 15.61 -6.50
CA LYS A 174 9.61 14.31 -6.79
C LYS A 174 9.55 13.36 -5.59
N ARG A 175 9.92 13.85 -4.38
CA ARG A 175 9.92 13.05 -3.15
C ARG A 175 8.51 12.57 -2.79
N MET A 176 7.50 13.42 -3.02
CA MET A 176 6.10 13.01 -2.85
C MET A 176 5.74 11.83 -3.75
N GLY A 177 6.22 11.83 -5.00
CA GLY A 177 6.02 10.71 -5.92
C GLY A 177 6.70 9.43 -5.44
N ASP A 178 7.95 9.55 -4.95
CA ASP A 178 8.70 8.42 -4.40
C ASP A 178 8.00 7.85 -3.16
N TRP A 179 7.56 8.71 -2.23
CA TRP A 179 6.84 8.31 -1.02
C TRP A 179 5.53 7.59 -1.33
N LEU A 180 4.73 8.12 -2.25
CA LEU A 180 3.49 7.47 -2.68
C LEU A 180 3.74 6.09 -3.28
N HIS A 181 4.81 5.94 -4.06
CA HIS A 181 5.19 4.65 -4.61
C HIS A 181 5.61 3.67 -3.49
N THR A 182 6.53 4.07 -2.62
CA THR A 182 6.99 3.23 -1.51
C THR A 182 5.85 2.87 -0.55
N SER A 183 4.95 3.79 -0.21
CA SER A 183 3.78 3.50 0.62
C SER A 183 2.87 2.46 -0.01
N SER A 184 2.68 2.49 -1.34
CA SER A 184 1.90 1.45 -2.04
C SER A 184 2.56 0.07 -1.95
N GLU A 185 3.90 0.01 -2.02
CA GLU A 185 4.65 -1.25 -1.87
C GLU A 185 4.61 -1.78 -0.44
N VAL A 186 4.71 -0.89 0.56
CA VAL A 186 4.59 -1.26 1.99
C VAL A 186 3.22 -1.84 2.28
N ILE A 187 2.14 -1.24 1.76
CA ILE A 187 0.80 -1.80 1.85
C ILE A 187 0.76 -3.20 1.22
N LEU A 188 1.27 -3.36 0.01
CA LEU A 188 1.29 -4.67 -0.65
C LEU A 188 2.05 -5.71 0.16
N ALA A 189 3.23 -5.37 0.70
CA ALA A 189 3.99 -6.26 1.57
C ALA A 189 3.25 -6.56 2.90
N ALA A 190 2.48 -5.60 3.41
CA ALA A 190 1.68 -5.77 4.62
C ALA A 190 0.48 -6.71 4.42
N PHE A 191 -0.14 -6.73 3.24
CA PHE A 191 -1.30 -7.58 2.95
C PHE A 191 -0.93 -8.92 2.30
N PHE A 192 0.10 -8.92 1.46
CA PHE A 192 0.63 -10.10 0.81
C PHE A 192 1.97 -10.41 1.47
N ASP A 193 1.93 -11.20 2.56
CA ASP A 193 3.12 -11.88 3.08
C ASP A 193 3.64 -12.86 2.00
N THR A 194 4.17 -12.36 0.89
CA THR A 194 5.01 -13.16 0.01
C THR A 194 6.33 -13.31 0.74
N CYS A 195 6.45 -14.39 1.51
CA CYS A 195 7.72 -15.04 1.74
C CYS A 195 8.35 -15.27 0.36
N HIS A 196 9.21 -14.36 -0.09
CA HIS A 196 10.06 -14.65 -1.24
C HIS A 196 11.16 -15.62 -0.80
N PRO A 197 11.45 -16.65 -1.63
CA PRO A 197 12.50 -17.64 -1.35
C PRO A 197 13.90 -17.03 -1.34
#